data_AF-A0AA48GB63-F1
#
_entry.id   AF-A0AA48GB63-F1
#
_cell.length_a   1.000
_cell.length_b   1.000
_cell.length_c   1.000
_cell.angle_alpha   90.00
_cell.angle_beta   90.00
_cell.angle_gamma   90.00
#
_symmetry.space_group_name_H-M   'P 1'
#
loop_
_entity.id
_entity.type
_entity.pdbx_description
1 polymer ?
#
loop_
_entity_poly.entity_id
_entity_poly.type
_entity_poly.pdbx_seq_one_letter_code
_entity_poly.pdbx_strand_id
1 'polypeptide(L)'
;MMLMMYLTLMTTSTMMLYLSTTPIMLGINILAMALLLSATLAASMSSWYAFLVFLIYIGGMLVMFAYFLALTPNQQMPTTSNIMYVFMTLATLTTVALVTETKIFLPQEMCQDTAYLYTLNTSLIIIVLALILLLTMVIVVKLTSRSKGPLRPFN
;
A
#
# COMPACT_ATOMS: atom_id res chain seq x y z
N MET A 1 12.40 9.06 17.83
CA MET A 1 11.91 7.83 18.47
C MET A 1 10.64 7.29 17.81
N MET A 2 9.51 8.02 17.81
CA MET A 2 8.26 7.57 17.16
C MET A 2 8.41 7.24 15.67
N LEU A 3 9.06 8.10 14.88
CA LEU A 3 9.30 7.84 13.46
C LEU A 3 10.09 6.54 13.22
N MET A 4 11.12 6.30 14.03
CA MET A 4 11.94 5.09 13.90
C MET A 4 11.17 3.83 14.30
N MET A 5 10.28 3.93 15.29
CA MET A 5 9.33 2.87 15.61
C MET A 5 8.40 2.57 14.43
N TYR A 6 7.89 3.59 13.74
CA TYR A 6 7.06 3.36 12.55
C TYR A 6 7.84 2.78 11.36
N LEU A 7 9.07 3.26 11.11
CA LEU A 7 9.91 2.73 10.04
C LEU A 7 10.28 1.26 10.24
N THR A 8 10.42 0.85 11.50
CA THR A 8 10.77 -0.53 11.83
C THR A 8 9.56 -1.43 11.82
N LEU A 9 8.40 -0.95 12.27
CA LEU A 9 7.14 -1.64 12.08
C LEU A 9 6.86 -1.88 10.59
N MET A 10 7.23 -0.92 9.72
CA MET A 10 7.15 -1.08 8.27
C MET A 10 8.04 -2.17 7.69
N THR A 11 9.29 -2.26 8.13
CA THR A 11 10.17 -3.33 7.64
C THR A 11 9.61 -4.69 8.08
N THR A 12 9.07 -4.81 9.30
CA THR A 12 8.48 -6.07 9.77
C THR A 12 7.28 -6.52 8.93
N SER A 13 6.40 -5.60 8.56
CA SER A 13 5.23 -5.92 7.75
C SER A 13 5.60 -6.24 6.30
N THR A 14 6.74 -5.75 5.78
CA THR A 14 7.18 -6.13 4.40
C THR A 14 7.54 -7.60 4.34
N MET A 15 8.18 -8.10 5.40
CA MET A 15 8.54 -9.50 5.50
C MET A 15 7.31 -10.39 5.63
N MET A 16 6.21 -9.89 6.21
CA MET A 16 4.93 -10.62 6.31
C MET A 16 4.23 -10.79 4.95
N LEU A 17 4.46 -9.91 3.97
CA LEU A 17 3.81 -10.00 2.65
C LEU A 17 4.24 -11.25 1.88
N TYR A 18 5.53 -11.55 1.88
CA TYR A 18 6.11 -12.60 1.02
C TYR A 18 5.55 -14.00 1.32
N LEU A 19 5.02 -14.21 2.51
CA LEU A 19 4.56 -15.53 2.91
C LEU A 19 3.05 -15.58 3.20
N SER A 20 2.31 -14.55 2.81
CA SER A 20 0.84 -14.62 2.82
C SER A 20 0.38 -15.65 1.78
N THR A 21 -0.18 -16.76 2.26
CA THR A 21 -0.56 -17.92 1.43
C THR A 21 -1.88 -17.71 0.72
N THR A 22 -2.81 -16.99 1.35
CA THR A 22 -4.10 -16.67 0.78
C THR A 22 -4.17 -15.20 0.39
N PRO A 23 -4.87 -14.88 -0.71
CA PRO A 23 -5.11 -13.51 -1.16
C PRO A 23 -5.86 -12.64 -0.13
N ILE A 24 -6.70 -13.24 0.73
CA ILE A 24 -7.33 -12.50 1.85
C ILE A 24 -6.27 -12.10 2.89
N MET A 25 -5.36 -13.02 3.27
CA MET A 25 -4.26 -12.72 4.19
C MET A 25 -3.32 -11.66 3.59
N LEU A 26 -3.08 -11.73 2.27
CA LEU A 26 -2.34 -10.71 1.53
C LEU A 26 -3.04 -9.35 1.64
N GLY A 27 -4.35 -9.28 1.42
CA GLY A 27 -5.13 -8.04 1.53
C GLY A 27 -5.07 -7.41 2.91
N ILE A 28 -5.17 -8.21 3.97
CA ILE A 28 -5.05 -7.74 5.36
C ILE A 28 -3.65 -7.16 5.62
N ASN A 29 -2.59 -7.81 5.13
CA ASN A 29 -1.22 -7.30 5.27
C ASN A 29 -1.01 -5.98 4.51
N ILE A 30 -1.58 -5.84 3.30
CA ILE A 30 -1.49 -4.59 2.53
C ILE A 30 -2.25 -3.45 3.25
N LEU A 31 -3.37 -3.73 3.90
CA LEU A 31 -4.09 -2.73 4.70
C LEU A 31 -3.27 -2.25 5.90
N ALA A 32 -2.68 -3.19 6.65
CA ALA A 32 -1.79 -2.86 7.77
C ALA A 32 -0.61 -1.98 7.31
N MET A 33 -0.05 -2.29 6.13
CA MET A 33 0.99 -1.50 5.51
C MET A 33 0.56 -0.08 5.15
N ALA A 34 -0.59 0.08 4.51
CA ALA A 34 -1.10 1.40 4.13
C ALA A 34 -1.33 2.30 5.37
N LEU A 35 -1.86 1.73 6.45
CA LEU A 35 -2.02 2.41 7.73
C LEU A 35 -0.69 2.88 8.30
N LEU A 36 0.30 1.99 8.35
CA LEU A 36 1.64 2.34 8.82
C LEU A 36 2.28 3.41 7.95
N LEU A 37 2.02 3.43 6.63
CA LEU A 37 2.59 4.40 5.70
C LEU A 37 2.00 5.78 5.92
N SER A 38 0.68 5.83 6.12
CA SER A 38 0.02 7.08 6.48
C SER A 38 0.54 7.62 7.82
N ALA A 39 0.80 6.75 8.80
CA ALA A 39 1.37 7.16 10.09
C ALA A 39 2.81 7.67 9.98
N THR A 40 3.68 7.04 9.17
CA THR A 40 5.05 7.54 8.94
C THR A 40 5.05 8.89 8.25
N LEU A 41 4.19 9.07 7.24
CA LEU A 41 4.08 10.33 6.50
C LEU A 41 3.51 11.46 7.36
N ALA A 42 2.51 11.17 8.19
CA ALA A 42 1.95 12.15 9.13
C ALA A 42 2.99 12.61 10.16
N ALA A 43 3.91 11.72 10.56
CA ALA A 43 4.94 12.03 11.54
C ALA A 43 6.19 12.73 10.95
N SER A 44 6.39 12.73 9.63
CA SER A 44 7.63 13.21 8.99
C SER A 44 7.44 14.37 8.01
N MET A 45 6.30 14.45 7.33
CA MET A 45 6.05 15.43 6.27
C MET A 45 4.82 16.27 6.59
N SER A 46 3.65 15.92 6.06
CA SER A 46 2.39 16.60 6.36
C SER A 46 1.24 15.61 6.47
N SER A 47 0.28 15.93 7.33
CA SER A 47 -0.94 15.14 7.53
C SER A 47 -1.80 15.09 6.26
N TRP A 48 -1.77 16.11 5.41
CA TRP A 48 -2.49 16.14 4.15
C TRP A 48 -2.03 15.03 3.20
N TYR A 49 -0.71 14.84 3.07
CA TYR A 49 -0.15 13.77 2.23
C TYR A 49 -0.47 12.38 2.81
N ALA A 50 -0.40 12.24 4.14
CA ALA A 50 -0.79 11.01 4.83
C ALA A 50 -2.25 10.63 4.54
N PHE A 51 -3.15 11.60 4.55
CA PHE A 51 -4.57 11.39 4.25
C PHE A 51 -4.81 10.95 2.80
N LEU A 52 -4.14 11.57 1.82
CA LEU A 52 -4.26 11.18 0.42
C LEU A 52 -3.80 9.74 0.18
N VAL A 53 -2.65 9.36 0.76
CA VAL A 53 -2.14 7.98 0.68
C VAL A 53 -3.13 7.00 1.29
N PHE A 54 -3.65 7.29 2.48
CA PHE A 54 -4.62 6.43 3.15
C PHE A 54 -5.87 6.16 2.31
N LEU A 55 -6.47 7.21 1.72
CA LEU A 55 -7.68 7.07 0.90
C LEU A 55 -7.45 6.26 -0.38
N ILE A 56 -6.36 6.51 -1.10
CA ILE A 56 -6.08 5.82 -2.36
C ILE A 56 -5.90 4.32 -2.12
N TYR A 57 -5.16 3.94 -1.08
CA TYR A 57 -4.94 2.53 -0.76
C TYR A 57 -6.22 1.83 -0.29
N ILE A 58 -7.00 2.42 0.62
CA ILE A 58 -8.27 1.81 1.04
C ILE A 58 -9.24 1.67 -0.12
N GLY A 59 -9.40 2.71 -0.93
CA GLY A 59 -10.28 2.68 -2.10
C GLY A 59 -9.90 1.57 -3.08
N GLY A 60 -8.61 1.45 -3.40
CA GLY A 60 -8.10 0.39 -4.28
C GLY A 60 -8.28 -1.02 -3.71
N MET A 61 -8.03 -1.20 -2.41
CA MET A 61 -8.18 -2.51 -1.76
C MET A 61 -9.64 -2.99 -1.70
N LEU A 62 -10.60 -2.10 -1.51
CA LEU A 62 -12.02 -2.46 -1.50
C LEU A 62 -12.47 -3.01 -2.87
N VAL A 63 -12.02 -2.41 -3.97
CA VAL A 63 -12.32 -2.89 -5.32
C VAL A 63 -11.70 -4.26 -5.57
N MET A 64 -10.43 -4.45 -5.18
CA MET A 64 -9.74 -5.74 -5.29
C MET A 64 -10.41 -6.84 -4.44
N PHE A 65 -10.88 -6.50 -3.24
CA PHE A 65 -11.59 -7.43 -2.37
C PHE A 65 -12.92 -7.89 -2.98
N ALA A 66 -13.70 -6.96 -3.53
CA ALA A 66 -14.94 -7.29 -4.23
C ALA A 66 -14.70 -8.22 -5.43
N TYR A 67 -13.65 -7.95 -6.21
CA TYR A 67 -13.26 -8.80 -7.34
C TYR A 67 -12.85 -10.22 -6.88
N PHE A 68 -12.10 -10.31 -5.78
CA PHE A 68 -11.66 -11.59 -5.23
C PHE A 68 -12.84 -12.47 -4.75
N LEU A 69 -13.79 -11.88 -3.99
CA LEU A 69 -15.00 -12.57 -3.54
C LEU A 69 -15.83 -13.14 -4.71
N ALA A 70 -15.79 -12.48 -5.88
CA ALA A 70 -16.56 -12.90 -7.05
C ALA A 70 -15.92 -14.09 -7.80
N LEU A 71 -14.60 -14.26 -7.74
CA LEU A 71 -13.89 -15.20 -8.61
C LEU A 71 -13.44 -16.50 -7.94
N THR A 72 -13.11 -16.47 -6.66
CA THR A 72 -12.63 -17.66 -5.97
C THR A 72 -13.66 -18.16 -4.97
N PRO A 73 -13.93 -19.49 -4.92
CA PRO A 73 -14.70 -20.05 -3.82
C PRO A 73 -14.00 -19.76 -2.49
N ASN A 74 -14.74 -19.72 -1.40
CA ASN A 74 -14.23 -19.41 -0.06
C ASN A 74 -13.13 -20.42 0.33
N GLN A 75 -11.87 -20.04 0.15
CA GLN A 75 -10.72 -20.87 0.51
C GLN A 75 -10.58 -20.86 2.03
N GLN A 76 -10.60 -22.06 2.64
CA GLN A 76 -10.27 -22.20 4.05
C GLN A 76 -8.82 -21.74 4.25
N MET A 77 -8.59 -20.93 5.27
CA MET A 77 -7.26 -20.42 5.61
C MET A 77 -6.38 -21.58 6.09
N PRO A 78 -5.31 -21.98 5.36
CA PRO A 78 -4.39 -22.98 5.88
C PRO A 78 -3.62 -22.37 7.05
N THR A 79 -3.73 -23.00 8.22
CA THR A 79 -2.93 -22.64 9.40
C THR A 79 -1.52 -23.22 9.25
N THR A 80 -0.67 -22.59 8.45
CA THR A 80 0.76 -22.91 8.46
C THR A 80 1.40 -22.33 9.73
N SER A 81 2.25 -23.11 10.39
CA SER A 81 3.00 -22.66 11.55
C SER A 81 4.04 -21.62 11.12
N ASN A 82 3.66 -20.35 11.25
CA ASN A 82 4.49 -19.20 10.90
C ASN A 82 5.62 -18.95 11.93
N ILE A 83 6.30 -19.99 12.41
CA ILE A 83 7.35 -19.91 13.43
C ILE A 83 8.56 -19.11 12.91
N MET A 84 8.96 -19.33 11.66
CA MET A 84 10.06 -18.58 11.02
C MET A 84 9.80 -17.07 11.03
N TYR A 85 8.54 -16.65 11.02
CA TYR A 85 8.14 -15.25 10.99
C TYR A 85 8.22 -14.61 12.36
N VAL A 86 7.81 -15.36 13.41
CA VAL A 86 7.96 -14.89 14.78
C VAL A 86 9.43 -14.61 15.07
N PHE A 87 10.34 -15.45 14.55
CA PHE A 87 11.78 -15.18 14.66
C PHE A 87 12.24 -13.97 13.85
N MET A 88 11.77 -13.81 12.61
CA MET A 88 12.14 -12.65 11.79
C MET A 88 11.60 -11.33 12.36
N THR A 89 10.37 -11.31 12.87
CA THR A 89 9.80 -10.12 13.52
C THR A 89 10.53 -9.79 14.82
N LEU A 90 10.83 -10.79 15.66
CA LEU A 90 11.63 -10.58 16.87
C LEU A 90 13.03 -10.05 16.56
N ALA A 91 13.72 -10.60 15.56
CA ALA A 91 15.05 -10.13 15.15
C ALA A 91 15.01 -8.69 14.66
N THR A 92 14.00 -8.31 13.88
CA THR A 92 13.86 -6.91 13.45
C THR A 92 13.58 -5.98 14.63
N LEU A 93 12.73 -6.36 15.59
CA LEU A 93 12.43 -5.56 16.77
C LEU A 93 13.66 -5.32 17.67
N THR A 94 14.53 -6.32 17.82
CA THR A 94 15.77 -6.16 18.60
C THR A 94 16.75 -5.19 17.95
N THR A 95 16.83 -5.17 16.61
CA THR A 95 17.68 -4.20 15.91
C THR A 95 17.23 -2.75 16.13
N VAL A 96 15.91 -2.52 16.27
CA VAL A 96 15.37 -1.18 16.56
C VAL A 96 15.80 -0.69 17.91
N ALA A 97 15.70 -1.55 18.92
CA ALA A 97 16.02 -1.23 20.30
C ALA A 97 17.48 -0.80 20.47
N LEU A 98 18.37 -1.30 19.60
CA LEU A 98 19.80 -0.95 19.60
C LEU A 98 20.09 0.38 18.88
N VAL A 99 19.22 0.81 17.95
CA VAL A 99 19.47 1.97 17.09
C VAL A 99 18.81 3.26 17.63
N THR A 100 18.12 3.18 18.78
CA THR A 100 17.30 4.27 19.39
C THR A 100 18.01 5.60 19.61
N GLU A 101 19.34 5.60 19.72
CA GLU A 101 20.15 6.80 19.98
C GLU A 101 20.50 7.60 18.72
N THR A 102 20.12 7.13 17.53
CA THR A 102 20.39 7.87 16.30
C THR A 102 19.40 9.03 16.12
N LYS A 103 19.90 10.26 16.23
CA LYS A 103 19.14 11.46 15.87
C LYS A 103 18.94 11.46 14.36
N ILE A 104 17.76 11.02 13.92
CA ILE A 104 17.33 11.15 12.52
C ILE A 104 17.17 12.65 12.25
N PHE A 105 17.99 13.17 11.34
CA PHE A 105 17.86 14.53 10.82
C PHE A 105 16.59 14.59 9.98
N LEU A 106 15.49 15.04 10.59
CA LEU A 106 14.31 15.42 9.85
C LEU A 106 14.58 16.80 9.24
N PRO A 107 14.60 16.95 7.91
CA PRO A 107 14.57 18.27 7.31
C PRO A 107 13.30 18.96 7.80
N GLN A 108 13.49 20.12 8.42
CA GLN A 108 12.42 20.89 9.03
C GLN A 108 11.35 21.23 7.99
N GLU A 109 10.11 20.82 8.30
CA GLU A 109 8.84 21.22 7.67
C GLU A 109 9.01 21.72 6.23
N MET A 110 9.09 20.78 5.27
CA MET A 110 8.69 21.09 3.90
C MET A 110 7.19 21.35 3.91
N CYS A 111 6.79 22.54 4.38
CA CYS A 111 5.48 23.12 4.12
C CYS A 111 5.48 23.47 2.63
N GLN A 112 5.36 22.43 1.81
CA GLN A 112 5.38 22.57 0.38
C GLN A 112 3.96 22.91 -0.02
N ASP A 113 3.75 24.19 -0.34
CA ASP A 113 2.49 24.67 -0.88
C ASP A 113 2.09 23.77 -2.05
N THR A 114 0.86 23.27 -2.01
CA THR A 114 0.23 22.52 -3.12
C THR A 114 0.21 23.33 -4.41
N ALA A 115 0.36 24.65 -4.31
CA ALA A 115 0.57 25.56 -5.43
C ALA A 115 1.86 25.29 -6.23
N TYR A 116 2.87 24.63 -5.64
CA TYR A 116 4.11 24.27 -6.34
C TYR A 116 3.86 23.30 -7.50
N LEU A 117 2.79 22.49 -7.43
CA LEU A 117 2.39 21.60 -8.52
C LEU A 117 1.86 22.36 -9.75
N TYR A 118 1.32 23.57 -9.56
CA TYR A 118 0.76 24.40 -10.64
C TYR A 118 1.76 25.42 -11.19
N THR A 119 3.04 25.34 -10.81
CA THR A 119 4.07 26.22 -11.39
C THR A 119 4.34 25.88 -12.85
N LEU A 120 4.84 26.85 -13.61
CA LEU A 120 5.08 26.71 -15.04
C LEU A 120 5.95 25.47 -15.37
N ASN A 121 6.95 25.18 -14.52
CA ASN A 121 7.88 24.06 -14.70
C ASN A 121 7.24 22.69 -14.39
N THR A 122 6.34 22.62 -13.41
CA THR A 122 5.68 21.38 -12.99
C THR A 122 4.39 21.08 -13.76
N SER A 123 3.84 22.07 -14.48
CA SER A 123 2.63 21.92 -15.31
C SER A 123 2.72 20.80 -16.35
N LEU A 124 3.89 20.56 -16.94
CA LEU A 124 4.13 19.47 -17.89
C LEU A 124 3.90 18.09 -17.25
N ILE A 125 4.27 17.92 -15.99
CA ILE A 125 4.09 16.66 -15.25
C ILE A 125 2.58 16.38 -15.09
N ILE A 126 1.78 17.40 -14.80
CA ILE A 126 0.31 17.27 -14.68
C ILE A 126 -0.30 16.82 -16.01
N ILE A 127 0.12 17.43 -17.13
CA ILE A 127 -0.39 17.07 -18.46
C ILE A 127 -0.06 15.60 -18.77
N VAL A 128 1.16 15.15 -18.47
CA VAL A 128 1.55 13.74 -18.67
C VAL A 128 0.73 12.80 -17.79
N LEU A 129 0.52 13.11 -16.51
CA LEU A 129 -0.31 12.29 -15.61
C LEU A 129 -1.76 12.18 -16.10
N ALA A 130 -2.34 13.28 -16.60
CA ALA A 130 -3.68 13.29 -17.16
C ALA A 130 -3.77 12.39 -18.42
N LEU A 131 -2.78 12.44 -19.31
CA LEU A 131 -2.71 11.57 -20.49
C LEU A 131 -2.59 10.09 -20.10
N ILE A 132 -1.83 9.76 -19.04
CA ILE A 132 -1.72 8.39 -18.52
C ILE A 132 -3.10 7.90 -18.05
N LEU A 133 -3.81 8.67 -17.23
CA LEU A 133 -5.14 8.28 -16.74
C LEU A 133 -6.18 8.16 -17.87
N LEU A 134 -6.10 9.01 -18.88
CA LEU A 134 -6.97 8.91 -20.06
C LEU A 134 -6.68 7.61 -20.83
N LEU A 135 -5.41 7.30 -21.06
CA LEU A 135 -5.00 6.11 -21.78
C LEU A 135 -5.37 4.83 -21.02
N THR A 136 -5.22 4.80 -19.68
CA THR A 136 -5.64 3.64 -18.88
C THR A 136 -7.14 3.39 -19.00
N MET A 137 -7.99 4.43 -18.99
CA MET A 137 -9.44 4.27 -19.21
C MET A 137 -9.76 3.70 -20.60
N VAL A 138 -9.10 4.18 -21.66
CA VAL A 138 -9.30 3.64 -23.02
C VAL A 138 -8.90 2.16 -23.08
N ILE A 139 -7.77 1.79 -22.48
CA ILE A 139 -7.32 0.39 -22.40
C ILE A 139 -8.34 -0.46 -21.64
N VAL A 140 -8.82 -0.01 -20.48
CA VAL A 140 -9.81 -0.75 -19.67
C VAL A 140 -11.11 -0.99 -20.46
N VAL A 141 -11.61 0.00 -21.21
CA VAL A 141 -12.80 -0.19 -22.07
C VAL A 141 -12.53 -1.22 -23.17
N LYS A 142 -11.35 -1.20 -23.81
CA LYS A 142 -10.99 -2.20 -24.82
C LYS A 142 -10.84 -3.60 -24.23
N LEU A 143 -10.24 -3.74 -23.04
CA LEU A 143 -10.09 -5.02 -22.33
C LEU A 143 -11.44 -5.61 -21.91
N THR A 144 -12.37 -4.78 -21.43
CA THR A 144 -13.71 -5.22 -21.02
C THR A 144 -14.64 -5.54 -22.19
N SER A 145 -14.40 -4.98 -23.38
CA SER A 145 -15.21 -5.23 -24.58
C SER A 145 -15.06 -6.65 -25.20
N ARG A 146 -14.30 -7.55 -24.58
CA ARG A 146 -14.22 -8.97 -24.98
C ARG A 146 -15.51 -9.70 -24.62
N SER A 147 -16.51 -9.57 -25.48
CA SER A 147 -17.73 -10.36 -25.41
C SER A 147 -17.49 -11.76 -25.98
N LYS A 148 -17.55 -12.79 -25.12
CA LYS A 148 -18.38 -14.02 -25.29
C LYS A 148 -17.83 -15.20 -24.50
N GLY A 149 -18.73 -15.78 -23.70
CA GLY A 149 -18.56 -17.01 -22.93
C GLY A 149 -19.05 -16.81 -21.50
N PRO A 150 -19.98 -17.65 -20.97
CA PRO A 150 -20.35 -17.57 -19.57
C PRO A 150 -19.13 -17.90 -18.69
N LEU A 151 -18.87 -17.10 -17.66
CA LEU A 151 -17.79 -17.32 -16.69
C LEU A 151 -17.95 -18.63 -15.89
N ARG A 152 -19.09 -19.32 -16.04
CA ARG A 152 -19.33 -20.68 -15.56
C ARG A 152 -20.25 -21.42 -16.55
N PRO A 153 -19.80 -22.47 -17.24
CA PRO A 153 -20.75 -23.40 -17.86
C PRO A 153 -21.52 -24.09 -16.74
N PHE A 154 -22.85 -24.02 -16.80
CA PHE A 154 -23.72 -24.84 -15.96
C PHE A 154 -23.71 -26.26 -16.52
N ASN A 155 -23.11 -27.19 -15.78
CA ASN A 155 -23.51 -28.60 -15.73
C ASN A 155 -23.82 -28.92 -14.27
#